data_AF-A0A7W8K0M5-F1
#
_entry.id   AF-A0A7W8K0M5-F1
#
_cell.length_a   1.000
_cell.length_b   1.000
_cell.length_c   1.000
_cell.angle_alpha   90.00
_cell.angle_beta   90.00
_cell.angle_gamma   90.00
#
_symmetry.space_group_name_H-M   'P 1'
#
loop_
_entity.id
_entity.type
_entity.pdbx_description
1 polymer ?
#
loop_
_entity_poly.entity_id
_entity_poly.type
_entity_poly.pdbx_seq_one_letter_code
_entity_poly.pdbx_strand_id
1 'polypeptide(L)' 'MLNSAEADLAYTEQAFPECPSCPHRVEPEGGPPFCTLRPRSAPHPFAALAGLIIPE' A
#
# COMPACT_ATOMS: atom_id res chain seq x y z
N MET A 1 2.68 -17.81 14.41
CA MET A 1 2.74 -16.45 13.89
C MET A 1 2.15 -16.46 12.49
N LEU A 2 0.96 -15.87 12.30
CA LEU A 2 0.44 -15.63 10.95
C LEU A 2 1.21 -14.42 10.42
N ASN A 3 2.28 -14.69 9.65
CA ASN A 3 2.82 -13.67 8.76
C ASN A 3 1.77 -13.51 7.65
N SER A 4 0.98 -12.46 7.68
CA SER A 4 0.11 -12.14 6.55
C SER A 4 0.98 -12.02 5.31
N ALA A 5 0.80 -12.93 4.36
CA ALA A 5 1.42 -12.91 3.03
C ALA A 5 0.68 -11.96 2.07
N GLU A 6 -0.38 -11.30 2.54
CA GLU A 6 -1.18 -10.38 1.76
C GLU A 6 -0.51 -9.00 1.68
N ALA A 7 -0.47 -8.47 0.46
CA ALA A 7 0.25 -7.27 0.07
C ALA A 7 0.03 -6.11 1.06
N ASP A 8 1.15 -5.61 1.58
CA ASP A 8 1.23 -4.30 2.21
C ASP A 8 0.51 -3.30 1.29
N LEU A 9 -0.46 -2.58 1.85
CA LEU A 9 -1.44 -1.77 1.12
C LEU A 9 -0.79 -0.99 -0.03
N ALA A 10 -1.17 -1.40 -1.24
CA ALA A 10 -0.73 -0.78 -2.47
C ALA A 10 -1.02 0.72 -2.51
N TYR A 11 0.00 1.51 -2.86
CA TYR A 11 -0.12 2.93 -3.11
C TYR A 11 -0.61 3.18 -4.54
N THR A 12 -1.87 3.61 -4.68
CA THR A 12 -2.55 3.71 -5.97
C THR A 12 -2.15 4.92 -6.81
N GLU A 13 -1.58 5.96 -6.21
CA GLU A 13 -1.38 7.25 -6.88
C GLU A 13 -0.26 7.25 -7.93
N GLN A 14 0.59 6.20 -7.99
CA GLN A 14 1.76 6.15 -8.89
C GLN A 14 2.56 7.47 -8.89
N ALA A 15 2.73 8.09 -7.71
CA ALA A 15 3.14 9.49 -7.57
C ALA A 15 4.59 9.80 -7.96
N PHE A 16 5.36 8.81 -8.43
CA PHE A 16 6.75 8.97 -8.81
C PHE A 16 6.92 8.85 -10.33
N PRO A 17 7.79 9.66 -10.96
CA PRO A 17 8.02 9.61 -12.41
C PRO A 17 8.47 8.23 -12.92
N GLU A 18 9.09 7.42 -12.07
CA GLU A 18 9.61 6.09 -12.42
C GLU A 18 8.52 4.99 -12.36
N CYS A 19 7.35 5.28 -11.76
CA CYS A 19 6.26 4.31 -11.60
C CYS A 19 5.82 3.60 -12.88
N PRO A 20 5.73 4.24 -14.06
CA PRO A 20 5.31 3.57 -15.30
C PRO A 20 6.21 2.39 -15.71
N SER A 21 7.47 2.36 -15.26
CA SER A 21 8.46 1.33 -15.63
C SER A 21 9.04 0.56 -14.44
N CYS A 22 8.62 0.88 -13.22
CA CYS A 22 9.22 0.26 -12.03
C CYS A 22 8.70 -1.17 -11.84
N PRO A 23 9.53 -2.08 -11.27
CA PRO A 23 9.13 -3.48 -11.03
C PRO A 23 8.04 -3.62 -9.95
N HIS A 24 7.69 -2.52 -9.29
CA HIS A 24 6.71 -2.47 -8.21
C HIS A 24 5.31 -2.07 -8.70
N ARG A 25 5.16 -1.72 -9.99
CA ARG A 25 3.88 -1.43 -10.63
C ARG A 25 3.12 -2.73 -10.87
N VAL A 26 1.85 -2.76 -10.47
CA VAL A 26 0.93 -3.87 -10.71
C VAL A 26 -0.19 -3.39 -11.63
N GLU A 27 -0.53 -4.20 -12.62
CA GLU A 27 -1.68 -4.02 -13.50
C GLU A 27 -2.77 -5.04 -13.10
N PRO A 28 -3.77 -4.66 -12.29
CA PRO A 28 -4.81 -5.58 -11.87
C PRO A 28 -5.83 -5.82 -12.99
N GLU A 29 -6.45 -7.00 -12.99
CA GLU A 29 -7.58 -7.25 -13.88
C GLU A 29 -8.78 -6.40 -13.47
N GLY A 30 -9.26 -5.55 -14.38
CA GLY A 30 -10.45 -4.73 -14.17
C GLY A 30 -10.27 -3.48 -13.28
N GLY A 31 -9.03 -3.06 -13.00
CA GLY A 31 -8.74 -1.88 -12.18
C GLY A 31 -7.60 -1.00 -12.74
N PRO A 32 -7.39 0.19 -12.17
CA PRO A 32 -6.26 1.02 -12.55
C PRO A 32 -4.95 0.45 -11.99
N PRO A 33 -3.82 0.72 -12.66
CA PRO A 33 -2.50 0.33 -12.18
C PRO A 33 -2.14 1.05 -10.88
N PHE A 34 -1.36 0.38 -10.03
CA PHE A 34 -0.92 0.92 -8.75
C PHE A 34 0.54 0.53 -8.45
N CYS A 35 1.17 1.25 -7.52
CA CYS A 35 2.50 0.94 -7.01
C CYS A 35 2.39 0.17 -5.69
N THR A 36 3.17 -0.89 -5.52
CA THR A 36 3.24 -1.63 -4.25
C THR A 36 4.14 -0.96 -3.21
N LEU A 37 4.95 0.03 -3.60
CA LEU A 37 5.78 0.80 -2.68
C LEU A 37 5.08 2.07 -2.19
N ARG A 38 5.34 2.40 -0.93
CA ARG A 38 4.85 3.61 -0.27
C ARG A 38 5.98 4.64 -0.13
N PRO A 39 5.69 5.95 -0.20
CA PRO A 39 6.69 6.97 0.12
C PRO A 39 7.26 6.76 1.52
N ARG A 40 8.57 6.91 1.70
CA ARG A 40 9.24 6.70 3.00
C ARG A 40 8.70 7.63 4.11
N SER A 41 8.23 8.81 3.73
CA SER A 41 7.61 9.78 4.65
C SER A 41 6.13 9.52 4.90
N ALA A 42 5.49 8.57 4.20
CA ALA A 42 4.08 8.28 4.40
C ALA A 42 3.85 7.60 5.77
N PRO A 43 2.81 7.99 6.52
CA PRO A 43 2.46 7.34 7.79
C PRO A 43 2.16 5.85 7.57
N HIS A 44 2.34 4.98 8.56
CA HIS A 44 1.98 3.55 8.44
C HIS A 44 0.50 3.39 8.00
N PRO A 45 0.11 2.39 7.18
CA PRO A 45 -1.26 2.31 6.65
C PRO A 45 -2.32 2.21 7.76
N PHE A 46 -1.96 1.57 8.86
CA PHE A 46 -2.80 1.41 10.05
C PHE A 46 -2.53 2.47 11.14
N ALA A 47 -1.81 3.55 10.82
CA ALA A 47 -1.54 4.60 11.80
C ALA A 47 -2.83 5.21 12.38
N ALA A 48 -3.88 5.32 11.57
CA ALA A 48 -5.21 5.75 12.03
C ALA A 48 -5.86 4.78 13.04
N LEU A 49 -5.46 3.52 13.03
CA LEU A 49 -5.98 2.51 13.95
C LEU A 49 -5.24 2.50 15.30
N ALA A 50 -4.11 3.21 15.43
CA ALA A 50 -3.30 3.20 16.64
C ALA A 50 -4.03 3.72 17.90
N GLY A 51 -5.10 4.50 17.71
CA GLY A 51 -5.94 5.02 18.81
C GLY A 51 -7.27 4.31 19.00
N LEU A 52 -7.54 3.19 18.29
CA LEU A 52 -8.79 2.47 18.43
C LEU A 52 -8.84 1.72 19.76
N ILE A 53 -9.81 2.08 20.60
CA ILE A 53 -10.17 1.33 21.80
C ILE A 53 -11.21 0.29 21.39
N ILE A 54 -10.83 -0.99 21.45
CA ILE A 54 -11.74 -2.10 21.14
C ILE A 54 -12.56 -2.39 22.41
N PRO A 55 -13.89 -2.33 22.37
CA PRO A 55 -14.74 -2.72 23.50
C PRO A 55 -14.66 -4.24 23.75
N GLU A 56 -14.80 -4.65 25.00
CA GLU A 56 -14.84 -6.06 25.42
C GLU A 56 -16.10 -6.80 24.93
#